data_AF-A0A849J5K5-F1
#
_entry.id   AF-A0A849J5K5-F1
#
_cell.length_a   1.000
_cell.length_b   1.000
_cell.length_c   1.000
_cell.angle_alpha   90.00
_cell.angle_beta   90.00
_cell.angle_gamma   90.00
#
_symmetry.space_group_name_H-M   'P 1'
#
loop_
_entity.id
_entity.type
_entity.pdbx_description
1 polymer ?
#
loop_
_entity_poly.entity_id
_entity_poly.type
_entity_poly.pdbx_seq_one_letter_code
_entity_poly.pdbx_strand_id
1 'polypeptide(L)' 'PLAKAFCGDAYYFAAAENIQIHGGIGFTWEHDAHLYFKRAKSSQMLFGSSSEFRSILADRIGL' A
#
# COMPACT_ATOMS: atom_id res chain seq x y z
N PRO A 1 -14.74 -1.84 4.77
CA PRO A 1 -13.66 -1.11 5.49
C PRO A 1 -12.46 -1.99 5.85
N LEU A 2 -12.67 -3.11 6.54
CA LEU A 2 -11.58 -4.03 6.93
C LEU A 2 -10.75 -4.52 5.73
N ALA A 3 -11.41 -5.09 4.70
CA ALA A 3 -10.71 -5.57 3.51
C ALA A 3 -9.90 -4.47 2.81
N LYS A 4 -10.45 -3.24 2.71
CA LYS A 4 -9.75 -2.09 2.13
C LYS A 4 -8.50 -1.71 2.93
N ALA A 5 -8.60 -1.65 4.26
CA ALA A 5 -7.44 -1.36 5.11
C ALA A 5 -6.36 -2.44 5.02
N PHE A 6 -6.78 -3.72 5.09
CA PHE A 6 -5.84 -4.84 5.03
C PHE A 6 -5.12 -4.91 3.67
N CYS A 7 -5.87 -4.86 2.56
CA CYS A 7 -5.28 -4.92 1.22
C CYS A 7 -4.41 -3.69 0.92
N GLY A 8 -4.76 -2.51 1.45
CA GLY A 8 -3.95 -1.30 1.31
C GLY A 8 -2.57 -1.46 1.96
N ASP A 9 -2.52 -1.98 3.19
CA ASP A 9 -1.25 -2.23 3.88
C ASP A 9 -0.46 -3.37 3.25
N ALA A 10 -1.13 -4.46 2.88
CA ALA A 10 -0.50 -5.60 2.21
C ALA A 10 0.14 -5.18 0.89
N TYR A 11 -0.54 -4.35 0.08
CA TYR A 11 0.02 -3.89 -1.18
C TYR A 11 1.22 -2.96 -0.96
N TYR A 12 1.12 -2.03 -0.01
CA TYR A 12 2.24 -1.14 0.33
C TYR A 12 3.47 -1.93 0.78
N PHE A 13 3.28 -2.88 1.71
CA PHE A 13 4.35 -3.74 2.21
C PHE A 13 4.98 -4.56 1.09
N ALA A 14 4.17 -5.31 0.33
CA ALA A 14 4.69 -6.15 -0.75
C ALA A 14 5.44 -5.35 -1.81
N ALA A 15 4.96 -4.16 -2.16
CA ALA A 15 5.62 -3.30 -3.14
C ALA A 15 6.94 -2.69 -2.61
N ALA A 16 7.02 -2.38 -1.31
CA ALA A 16 8.24 -1.91 -0.67
C ALA A 16 9.29 -3.04 -0.59
N GLU A 17 8.88 -4.23 -0.14
CA GLU A 17 9.76 -5.40 -0.08
C GLU A 17 10.23 -5.82 -1.47
N ASN A 18 9.39 -5.69 -2.50
CA ASN A 18 9.79 -5.93 -3.88
C ASN A 18 10.99 -5.05 -4.29
N ILE A 19 11.05 -3.79 -3.85
CA ILE A 19 12.24 -2.95 -4.06
C ILE A 19 13.43 -3.48 -3.26
N GLN A 20 13.24 -3.81 -1.98
CA GLN A 20 14.33 -4.25 -1.11
C GLN A 20 14.98 -5.56 -1.56
N ILE A 21 14.19 -6.54 -1.98
CA ILE A 21 14.68 -7.84 -2.47
C ILE A 21 15.60 -7.69 -3.69
N HIS A 22 15.28 -6.73 -4.58
CA HIS A 22 16.10 -6.46 -5.76
C HIS A 22 17.28 -5.52 -5.46
N GLY A 23 17.27 -4.83 -4.32
CA GLY A 23 18.29 -3.84 -3.97
C GLY A 23 18.22 -2.60 -4.88
N GLY A 24 19.38 -2.01 -5.18
CA GLY A 24 19.46 -0.73 -5.89
C GLY A 24 18.73 -0.72 -7.25
N ILE A 25 18.80 -1.82 -8.02
CA ILE A 25 18.12 -1.93 -9.32
C ILE A 25 16.59 -1.85 -9.18
N GLY A 26 16.04 -2.22 -8.02
CA GLY A 26 14.60 -2.12 -7.75
C GLY A 26 14.07 -0.68 -7.78
N PHE A 27 14.95 0.32 -7.74
CA PHE A 27 14.62 1.75 -7.79
C PHE A 27 15.04 2.44 -9.10
N THR A 28 15.62 1.71 -10.06
CA THR A 28 16.04 2.27 -11.36
C THR A 28 14.98 2.02 -12.44
N TRP A 29 15.23 2.51 -13.66
CA TRP A 29 14.28 2.40 -14.79
C TRP A 29 14.32 1.04 -15.48
N GLU A 30 15.37 0.27 -15.25
CA GLU A 30 15.62 -1.05 -15.82
C GLU A 30 14.79 -2.15 -15.16
N HIS A 31 14.15 -1.87 -14.01
CA HIS A 31 13.31 -2.81 -13.30
C HIS A 31 11.96 -2.20 -12.87
N ASP A 32 10.89 -2.99 -12.99
CA ASP A 32 9.53 -2.49 -12.77
C ASP A 32 9.12 -2.38 -11.28
N ALA A 33 9.94 -2.86 -10.34
CA ALA A 33 9.60 -2.88 -8.90
C ALA A 33 9.11 -1.51 -8.38
N HIS A 34 9.83 -0.44 -8.73
CA HIS A 34 9.47 0.93 -8.37
C HIS A 34 8.10 1.39 -8.89
N LEU A 35 7.59 0.83 -9.99
CA LEU A 35 6.25 1.14 -10.52
C LEU A 35 5.16 0.66 -9.56
N TYR A 36 5.34 -0.52 -8.95
CA TYR A 36 4.37 -1.07 -8.01
C TYR A 36 4.32 -0.26 -6.71
N PHE A 37 5.45 0.24 -6.23
CA PHE A 37 5.47 1.11 -5.05
C PHE A 37 4.78 2.45 -5.32
N LYS A 38 5.05 3.07 -6.47
CA LYS A 38 4.35 4.29 -6.93
C LYS A 38 2.83 4.06 -7.03
N ARG A 39 2.41 2.90 -7.53
CA ARG A 39 0.99 2.53 -7.63
C ARG A 39 0.35 2.25 -6.26
N ALA A 40 1.06 1.60 -5.33
CA ALA A 40 0.56 1.40 -3.98
C ALA A 40 0.32 2.73 -3.26
N LYS A 41 1.28 3.67 -3.36
CA LYS A 41 1.14 5.02 -2.80
C LYS A 41 -0.01 5.81 -3.43
N SER A 42 -0.08 5.87 -4.76
CA SER A 42 -1.18 6.58 -5.43
C SER A 42 -2.56 5.97 -5.14
N SER A 43 -2.64 4.64 -4.97
CA SER A 43 -3.90 3.98 -4.59
C SER A 43 -4.37 4.43 -3.20
N GLN A 44 -3.46 4.60 -2.22
CA GLN A 44 -3.81 5.13 -0.90
C GLN A 44 -4.33 6.57 -0.99
N MET A 45 -3.79 7.40 -1.89
CA MET A 45 -4.24 8.78 -2.07
C MET A 45 -5.59 8.88 -2.81
N LEU A 46 -5.81 8.05 -3.83
CA LEU A 46 -7.02 8.10 -4.65
C LEU A 46 -8.22 7.43 -3.99
N PHE A 47 -7.99 6.36 -3.22
CA PHE A 47 -9.06 5.50 -2.71
C PHE A 47 -9.16 5.49 -1.19
N GLY A 48 -8.36 6.30 -0.50
CA GLY A 48 -8.27 6.35 0.96
C GLY A 48 -7.19 5.42 1.52
N SER A 49 -6.63 5.86 2.63
CA SER A 49 -5.60 5.17 3.40
C SER A 49 -6.20 4.08 4.28
N SER A 50 -5.36 3.13 4.67
CA SER A 50 -5.74 2.06 5.60
C SER A 50 -6.15 2.60 6.97
N SER A 51 -5.60 3.73 7.41
CA SER A 51 -5.97 4.39 8.67
C SER A 51 -7.40 4.91 8.62
N GLU A 52 -7.79 5.60 7.55
CA GLU A 52 -9.16 6.09 7.35
C GLU A 52 -10.16 4.94 7.36
N PHE A 53 -9.85 3.84 6.66
CA PHE A 53 -10.73 2.67 6.65
C PHE A 53 -10.80 1.92 7.98
N ARG A 54 -9.75 1.98 8.81
CA ARG A 54 -9.80 1.48 10.20
C ARG A 54 -10.67 2.38 11.08
N SER A 55 -10.59 3.70 10.94
CA SER A 55 -11.48 4.64 11.63
C SER A 55 -12.94 4.35 11.30
N ILE A 56 -13.27 4.21 10.01
CA ILE A 56 -14.62 3.85 9.55
C ILE A 56 -15.06 2.48 10.10
N LEU A 57 -14.12 1.54 10.27
CA LEU A 57 -14.43 0.24 10.86
C LEU A 57 -14.78 0.39 12.35
N ALA A 58 -13.97 1.14 13.12
CA ALA A 58 -14.16 1.39 14.54
C ALA A 58 -15.55 2.02 14.80
N ASP A 59 -15.87 3.09 14.08
CA ASP A 59 -17.18 3.75 14.16
C ASP A 59 -18.34 2.77 13.92
N ARG A 60 -18.20 1.84 12.95
CA ARG A 60 -19.25 0.86 12.61
C ARG A 60 -19.44 -0.23 13.66
N ILE A 61 -18.40 -0.53 14.44
CA ILE A 61 -18.46 -1.55 15.50
C ILE A 61 -18.60 -0.94 16.89
N GLY A 62 -18.73 0.39 16.99
CA GLY A 62 -18.92 1.12 18.24
C GLY A 62 -17.66 1.23 19.09
N LEU A 63 -16.48 1.23 18.47
CA LEU A 63 -15.18 1.50 19.11
C LEU A 63 -14.71 2.93 18.86
#